data_AF-A0A4Q5QED0-F1
#
_entry.id   AF-A0A4Q5QED0-F1
#
_cell.length_a   1.000
_cell.length_b   1.000
_cell.length_c   1.000
_cell.angle_alpha   90.00
_cell.angle_beta   90.00
_cell.angle_gamma   90.00
#
_symmetry.space_group_name_H-M   'P 1'
#
loop_
_entity.id
_entity.type
_entity.pdbx_description
1 polymer ?
#
loop_
_entity_poly.entity_id
_entity_poly.type
_entity_poly.pdbx_seq_one_letter_code
_entity_poly.pdbx_strand_id
1 'polypeptide(L)' 'VDYWKGLFEWIEEKMLGHEKNISPDDLNLYRVVDTAEEAVEHVFRFYNKHVLKPNF' A
#
# COMPACT_ATOMS: atom_id res chain seq x y z
N VAL A 1 10.43 -1.16 -8.90
CA VAL A 1 10.61 -1.09 -7.43
C VAL A 1 11.49 -2.22 -6.93
N ASP A 2 12.80 -1.98 -6.79
CA ASP A 2 13.77 -3.05 -6.46
C ASP A 2 14.03 -3.12 -4.95
N TYR A 3 14.25 -1.98 -4.30
CA TYR A 3 14.61 -1.89 -2.88
C TYR A 3 13.60 -2.58 -1.94
N TRP A 4 12.30 -2.40 -2.19
CA TRP A 4 11.24 -2.94 -1.33
C TRP A 4 10.78 -4.36 -1.71
N LYS A 5 11.31 -4.93 -2.80
CA LYS A 5 10.83 -6.20 -3.36
C LYS A 5 10.81 -7.33 -2.32
N GLY A 6 11.91 -7.52 -1.60
CA GLY A 6 12.01 -8.60 -0.60
C GLY A 6 11.03 -8.44 0.58
N LEU A 7 10.64 -7.22 0.93
CA LEU A 7 9.64 -6.99 1.98
C LEU A 7 8.26 -7.45 1.51
N PHE A 8 7.86 -7.09 0.28
CA PHE A 8 6.55 -7.45 -0.25
C PHE A 8 6.43 -8.94 -0.55
N GLU A 9 7.50 -9.56 -1.05
CA GLU A 9 7.57 -11.03 -1.18
C GLU A 9 7.36 -11.71 0.18
N TRP A 10 7.99 -11.20 1.25
CA TRP A 10 7.79 -11.74 2.59
C TRP A 10 6.35 -11.53 3.12
N ILE A 11 5.73 -10.38 2.85
CA ILE A 11 4.33 -10.11 3.23
C ILE A 11 3.39 -11.12 2.55
N GLU A 12 3.55 -11.33 1.25
CA GLU A 12 2.67 -12.23 0.49
C GLU A 12 2.90 -13.71 0.85
N GLU A 13 4.15 -14.16 0.87
CA GLU A 13 4.47 -15.57 1.06
C GLU A 13 4.37 -15.99 2.53
N LYS A 14 4.95 -15.22 3.45
CA LYS A 14 5.02 -15.59 4.86
C LYS A 14 3.82 -15.08 5.63
N MET A 15 3.59 -13.77 5.63
CA MET A 15 2.56 -13.18 6.50
C MET A 15 1.14 -13.58 6.06
N LEU A 16 0.84 -13.54 4.76
CA LEU A 16 -0.45 -13.97 4.22
C LEU A 16 -0.50 -15.48 3.98
N GLY A 17 0.44 -16.04 3.22
CA GLY A 17 0.38 -17.43 2.77
C GLY A 17 0.55 -18.45 3.90
N HIS A 18 1.70 -18.42 4.57
CA HIS A 18 2.07 -19.41 5.59
C HIS A 18 1.38 -19.15 6.94
N GLU A 19 1.55 -17.94 7.47
CA GLU A 19 1.13 -17.59 8.83
C GLU A 19 -0.34 -17.16 8.89
N LYS A 20 -0.92 -16.70 7.77
CA LYS A 20 -2.32 -16.25 7.66
C LYS A 20 -2.69 -15.16 8.67
N ASN A 21 -1.75 -14.27 8.96
CA ASN A 21 -1.93 -13.18 9.92
C ASN A 21 -2.69 -11.99 9.33
N ILE A 22 -2.78 -11.91 8.01
CA ILE A 22 -3.54 -10.89 7.27
C ILE A 22 -4.51 -11.56 6.30
N SER A 23 -5.53 -10.80 5.90
CA SER A 23 -6.45 -11.19 4.84
C SER A 23 -5.86 -10.86 3.45
N PRO A 24 -6.32 -11.52 2.38
CA PRO A 24 -5.93 -11.13 1.02
C PRO A 24 -6.26 -9.67 0.69
N ASP A 25 -7.30 -9.11 1.32
CA ASP A 25 -7.73 -7.74 1.09
C ASP A 25 -6.74 -6.71 1.64
N ASP A 26 -5.93 -7.08 2.64
CA ASP A 26 -4.92 -6.20 3.23
C ASP A 26 -3.79 -5.86 2.24
N LEU A 27 -3.59 -6.68 1.20
CA LEU A 27 -2.64 -6.37 0.12
C LEU A 27 -3.07 -5.14 -0.71
N ASN A 28 -4.34 -4.72 -0.61
CA ASN A 28 -4.85 -3.52 -1.27
C ASN A 28 -4.59 -2.24 -0.46
N LEU A 29 -4.09 -2.34 0.78
CA LEU A 29 -3.86 -1.20 1.66
C LEU A 29 -2.62 -0.38 1.29
N TYR A 30 -1.74 -0.93 0.46
CA TYR A 30 -0.52 -0.26 0.04
C TYR A 30 -0.39 -0.22 -1.48
N ARG A 31 0.46 0.70 -1.94
CA ARG A 31 0.89 0.77 -3.32
C ARG A 31 2.38 1.06 -3.36
N VAL A 32 3.08 0.37 -4.24
CA VAL A 32 4.52 0.51 -4.42
C VAL A 32 4.76 1.21 -5.75
N VAL A 33 5.55 2.28 -5.73
CA VAL A 33 5.84 3.14 -6.89
C VAL A 33 7.32 3.42 -6.95
N ASP A 34 7.82 3.78 -8.14
CA ASP A 34 9.26 4.02 -8.35
C ASP A 34 9.63 5.50 -8.25
N THR A 35 8.65 6.40 -8.38
CA THR A 35 8.88 7.84 -8.34
C THR A 35 8.04 8.53 -7.26
N ALA A 36 8.55 9.68 -6.79
CA ALA A 36 7.83 10.50 -5.83
C ALA A 36 6.54 11.07 -6.44
N GLU A 37 6.57 11.40 -7.74
CA GLU A 37 5.44 11.93 -8.49
C GLU A 37 4.25 10.95 -8.49
N GLU A 38 4.51 9.66 -8.71
CA GLU A 38 3.47 8.62 -8.68
C GLU A 38 2.86 8.46 -7.28
N ALA A 39 3.68 8.54 -6.22
CA ALA A 39 3.20 8.49 -4.84
C ALA A 39 2.28 9.68 -4.54
N VAL A 40 2.75 10.88 -4.87
CA VAL A 40 2.03 12.13 -4.65
C VAL A 40 0.72 12.16 -5.42
N GLU A 41 0.73 11.73 -6.68
CA GLU A 41 -0.49 11.64 -7.48
C GLU A 41 -1.53 10.69 -6.86
N HIS A 42 -1.09 9.54 -6.35
CA HIS A 42 -1.99 8.61 -5.68
C HIS A 42 -2.67 9.23 -4.44
N VAL A 43 -1.90 9.94 -3.62
CA VAL A 43 -2.39 10.65 -2.44
C VAL A 43 -3.39 11.74 -2.84
N PHE A 44 -3.07 12.55 -3.86
CA PHE A 44 -4.00 13.59 -4.34
C PHE A 44 -5.29 13.00 -4.93
N ARG A 45 -5.20 11.91 -5.71
CA ARG A 45 -6.39 11.21 -6.24
C ARG A 45 -7.29 10.71 -5.11
N PHE A 46 -6.73 10.26 -4.00
CA PHE A 46 -7.49 9.83 -2.83
C PHE A 46 -8.27 11.00 -2.20
N TYR A 47 -7.62 12.13 -1.92
CA TYR A 47 -8.26 13.31 -1.31
C TYR A 47 -9.15 14.12 -2.26
N ASN A 48 -8.98 14.00 -3.58
CA ASN A 48 -9.92 14.57 -4.55
C ASN A 48 -11.29 13.86 -4.50
N LYS A 49 -11.30 12.57 -4.13
CA LYS A 49 -12.54 11.78 -3.97
C LYS A 49 -13.08 11.82 -2.54
N HIS A 50 -12.21 12.06 -1.57
CA HIS A 50 -12.57 12.11 -0.15
C HIS A 50 -12.20 13.50 0.37
N VAL A 51 -13.19 14.39 0.47
CA VAL A 51 -13.02 15.72 1.05
C VAL A 51 -12.25 15.57 2.36
N LEU A 52 -11.12 16.28 2.47
CA LEU A 52 -10.34 16.38 3.70
C LEU A 52 -11.28 16.82 4.82
N LYS A 53 -11.78 15.85 5.59
CA LYS A 53 -12.50 16.14 6.82
C LYS A 53 -11.43 16.39 7.87
N PRO A 54 -11.45 17.57 8.50
CA PRO A 54 -10.58 17.80 9.64
C PRO A 54 -10.87 16.73 10.70
N ASN A 55 -9.82 16.11 11.20
CA ASN A 55 -9.91 15.16 12.31
C ASN A 55 -9.84 15.93 13.63
N PHE A 56 -10.84 16.78 13.86
CA PHE A 56 -11.06 17.54 15.10
C PHE A 56 -12.30 17.02 15.82
#